data_AF-A0A923V9M7-F1
#
_entry.id   AF-A0A923V9M7-F1
#
_cell.length_a   1.000
_cell.length_b   1.000
_cell.length_c   1.000
_cell.angle_alpha   90.00
_cell.angle_beta   90.00
_cell.angle_gamma   90.00
#
_symmetry.space_group_name_H-M   'P 1'
#
loop_
_entity.id
_entity.type
_entity.pdbx_description
1 polymer ?
#
loop_
_entity_poly.entity_id
_entity_poly.type
_entity_poly.pdbx_seq_one_letter_code
_entity_poly.pdbx_strand_id
1 'polypeptide(L)'
;MKLVVSFFILFALPVWLSAQQADSTLIKKDSTSVLLKVDTSIKKDSLSLQKDSILIKDSLKKLLPSYQTNLKNTLKQNKYLNTTSQPIAMVSQVKKWETVDDLFYILLIIVAILAFLRFFYIRYFNNLFRVFFNTSLRQSQLTDQLLQAKLPSLFFNVIWVASSGLFVYLFLKFLGKITLYLPVSIIVICMICMAVIYFFKFLSLKFIGWVTGYQQVTNTYIFIIFLINKILGILLLPFIII
;
A
#
# COMPACT_ATOMS: atom_id res chain seq x y z
N MET A 1 10.72 -1.29 -0.85
CA MET A 1 9.78 -0.21 -0.50
C MET A 1 10.38 1.20 -0.62
N LYS A 2 11.61 1.49 -0.13
CA LYS A 2 12.22 2.84 -0.20
C LYS A 2 12.46 3.38 -1.63
N LEU A 3 12.76 2.52 -2.59
CA LEU A 3 13.00 2.92 -4.00
C LEU A 3 11.73 3.32 -4.75
N VAL A 4 10.60 2.65 -4.49
CA VAL A 4 9.31 2.93 -5.15
C VAL A 4 8.70 4.24 -4.62
N VAL A 5 8.84 4.50 -3.31
CA VAL A 5 8.44 5.77 -2.69
C VAL A 5 9.32 6.92 -3.19
N SER A 6 10.62 6.69 -3.36
CA SER A 6 11.55 7.71 -3.89
C SER A 6 11.26 8.08 -5.34
N PHE A 7 10.76 7.15 -6.17
CA PHE A 7 10.41 7.42 -7.56
C PHE A 7 9.08 8.18 -7.68
N PHE A 8 8.14 7.95 -6.75
CA PHE A 8 6.86 8.66 -6.70
C PHE A 8 7.02 10.11 -6.21
N ILE A 9 7.96 10.36 -5.29
CA ILE A 9 8.28 11.72 -4.81
C ILE A 9 8.97 12.56 -5.90
N LEU A 10 9.73 11.93 -6.80
CA LEU A 10 10.44 12.62 -7.88
C LEU A 10 9.51 13.10 -9.02
N PHE A 11 8.31 12.52 -9.15
CA PHE A 11 7.37 12.83 -10.24
C PHE A 11 6.21 13.75 -9.83
N ALA A 12 6.07 14.05 -8.53
CA ALA A 12 4.93 14.78 -7.95
C ALA A 12 5.20 16.27 -7.63
N LEU A 13 6.40 16.80 -7.89
CA LEU A 13 6.68 18.23 -7.69
C LEU A 13 6.66 18.99 -9.02
N PRO A 14 5.65 19.85 -9.26
CA PRO A 14 5.67 20.75 -10.40
C PRO A 14 6.63 21.90 -10.14
N VAL A 15 7.24 22.35 -11.23
CA VAL A 15 8.05 23.56 -11.41
C VAL A 15 7.35 24.78 -10.79
N TRP A 16 7.81 25.21 -9.61
CA TRP A 16 7.68 26.57 -9.08
C TRP A 16 8.92 26.86 -8.23
N LEU A 17 10.03 27.20 -8.88
CA LEU A 17 11.13 27.91 -8.23
C LEU A 17 11.06 29.36 -8.71
N SER A 18 10.32 30.18 -7.97
CA SER A 18 10.49 31.63 -7.98
C SER A 18 10.93 32.06 -6.59
N ALA A 19 12.05 32.77 -6.60
CA ALA A 19 12.78 33.44 -5.54
C ALA A 19 11.98 33.92 -4.31
N GLN A 20 12.58 33.73 -3.12
CA GLN A 20 12.54 34.76 -2.09
C GLN A 20 13.81 34.72 -1.23
N GLN A 21 14.39 35.91 -1.04
CA GLN A 21 15.67 36.20 -0.39
C GLN A 21 15.71 35.75 1.06
N ALA A 22 16.92 35.40 1.49
CA ALA A 22 17.30 35.35 2.88
C ALA A 22 17.16 36.74 3.49
N ASP A 23 16.40 36.85 4.58
CA ASP A 23 16.65 37.91 5.54
C ASP A 23 16.38 37.49 6.98
N SER A 24 17.19 38.12 7.82
CA SER A 24 17.50 37.92 9.23
C SER A 24 16.31 37.94 10.20
N THR A 25 16.38 37.10 11.25
CA THR A 25 16.03 37.40 12.66
C THR A 25 16.02 36.12 13.51
N LEU A 26 17.15 35.80 14.16
CA LEU A 26 17.17 34.90 15.31
C LEU A 26 17.23 35.71 16.59
N ILE A 27 16.07 35.83 17.23
CA ILE A 27 15.88 36.36 18.57
C ILE A 27 16.04 35.21 19.58
N LYS A 28 17.01 35.41 20.48
CA LYS A 28 17.04 35.01 21.89
C LYS A 28 17.10 33.51 22.27
N LYS A 29 18.30 33.11 22.67
CA LYS A 29 18.58 32.03 23.64
C LYS A 29 17.82 32.31 24.94
N ASP A 30 17.02 31.36 25.40
CA ASP A 30 16.71 31.23 26.82
C ASP A 30 17.04 29.82 27.31
N SER A 31 17.67 29.84 28.47
CA SER A 31 18.35 28.78 29.20
C SER A 31 17.38 27.76 29.78
N THR A 32 17.80 26.49 29.86
CA THR A 32 17.83 25.64 31.08
C THR A 32 17.93 24.16 30.72
N SER A 33 19.15 23.68 30.49
CA SER A 33 19.52 22.28 30.73
C SER A 33 20.47 22.27 31.93
N VAL A 34 19.93 22.23 33.14
CA VAL A 34 20.74 22.09 34.35
C VAL A 34 21.18 20.63 34.47
N LEU A 35 22.45 20.43 34.12
CA LEU A 35 23.28 19.29 34.51
C LEU A 35 23.14 19.02 36.00
N LEU A 36 22.64 17.84 36.37
CA LEU A 36 22.83 17.30 37.72
C LEU A 36 24.27 16.80 37.83
N LYS A 37 25.15 17.72 38.23
CA LYS A 37 26.49 17.41 38.72
C LYS A 37 26.34 16.76 40.09
N VAL A 38 26.68 15.47 40.18
CA VAL A 38 26.78 14.73 41.43
C VAL A 38 28.04 15.21 42.14
N ASP A 39 27.90 16.20 43.01
CA ASP A 39 28.95 16.59 43.95
C ASP A 39 28.77 15.79 45.25
N THR A 40 29.73 14.92 45.50
CA THR A 40 29.94 14.23 46.77
C THR A 40 30.22 15.26 47.86
N SER A 41 29.35 15.33 48.87
CA SER A 41 29.68 15.93 50.16
C SER A 41 29.00 15.16 51.27
N ILE A 42 29.82 14.37 51.97
CA ILE A 42 29.49 13.61 53.16
C ILE A 42 29.19 14.61 54.26
N LYS A 43 27.91 14.77 54.61
CA LYS A 43 27.50 15.40 55.86
C LYS A 43 27.00 14.31 56.82
N LYS A 44 27.80 14.05 57.84
CA LYS A 44 27.48 13.19 58.99
C LYS A 44 26.46 13.94 59.85
N ASP A 45 25.18 13.79 59.57
CA ASP A 45 24.12 14.24 60.50
C ASP A 45 23.82 13.11 61.48
N SER A 46 24.31 13.30 62.70
CA SER A 46 23.98 12.53 63.88
C SER A 46 22.55 12.84 64.33
N LEU A 47 21.59 12.07 63.82
CA LEU A 47 20.28 11.91 64.44
C LEU A 47 20.05 10.42 64.66
N SER A 48 19.97 10.05 65.93
CA SER A 48 19.69 8.71 66.40
C SER A 48 18.41 8.20 65.76
N LEU A 49 18.53 7.17 64.92
CA LEU A 49 17.42 6.33 64.51
C LEU A 49 16.84 5.67 65.77
N GLN A 50 15.84 6.34 66.36
CA GLN A 50 14.99 5.74 67.36
C GLN A 50 14.30 4.55 66.67
N LYS A 51 14.75 3.37 67.07
CA LYS A 51 14.31 2.09 66.55
C LYS A 51 12.92 1.81 67.12
N ASP A 52 11.92 2.52 66.60
CA ASP A 52 10.52 2.31 66.94
C ASP A 52 10.14 0.91 66.47
N SER A 53 10.26 -0.02 67.42
CA SER A 53 9.87 -1.41 67.29
C SER A 53 8.35 -1.47 67.40
N ILE A 54 7.64 -0.83 66.46
CA ILE A 54 6.22 -1.09 66.30
C ILE A 54 6.14 -2.47 65.65
N LEU A 55 5.64 -3.42 66.44
CA LEU A 55 5.43 -4.82 66.11
C LEU A 55 4.30 -4.96 65.06
N ILE A 56 4.44 -4.35 63.87
CA ILE A 56 3.52 -4.48 62.74
C ILE A 56 3.85 -5.74 61.92
N LYS A 57 4.23 -6.83 62.60
CA LYS A 57 4.53 -8.10 61.94
C LYS A 57 3.38 -9.10 62.06
N ASP A 58 2.58 -9.02 63.12
CA ASP A 58 1.55 -10.02 63.40
C ASP A 58 0.22 -9.76 62.68
N SER A 59 -0.20 -8.49 62.52
CA SER A 59 -1.43 -8.17 61.78
C SER A 59 -1.33 -8.48 60.27
N LEU A 60 -0.19 -8.18 59.64
CA LEU A 60 0.02 -8.45 58.21
C LEU A 60 0.11 -9.95 57.91
N LYS A 61 0.69 -10.74 58.84
CA LYS A 61 0.86 -12.19 58.70
C LYS A 61 -0.47 -12.95 58.80
N LYS A 62 -1.48 -12.39 59.48
CA LYS A 62 -2.84 -12.94 59.56
C LYS A 62 -3.74 -12.50 58.39
N LEU A 63 -3.50 -11.30 57.83
CA LEU A 63 -4.25 -10.77 56.69
C LEU A 63 -3.88 -11.45 55.35
N LEU A 64 -2.60 -11.77 55.15
CA LEU A 64 -2.11 -12.48 53.95
C LEU A 64 -2.84 -13.81 53.67
N PRO A 65 -2.98 -14.74 54.63
CA PRO A 65 -3.71 -15.98 54.41
C PRO A 65 -5.19 -15.76 54.12
N SER A 66 -5.83 -14.80 54.80
CA SER A 66 -7.26 -14.47 54.60
C SER A 66 -7.53 -13.93 53.19
N TYR A 67 -6.66 -13.06 52.69
CA TYR A 67 -6.74 -12.55 51.31
C TYR A 67 -6.56 -13.67 50.29
N GLN A 68 -5.58 -14.56 50.50
CA GLN A 68 -5.33 -15.70 49.61
C GLN A 68 -6.51 -16.69 49.59
N THR A 69 -7.16 -16.93 50.72
CA THR A 69 -8.36 -17.80 50.78
C THR A 69 -9.56 -17.17 50.09
N ASN A 70 -9.79 -15.88 50.29
CA ASN A 70 -10.89 -15.18 49.64
C ASN A 70 -10.72 -15.13 48.12
N LEU A 71 -9.51 -14.87 47.65
CA LEU A 71 -9.19 -14.85 46.22
C LEU A 71 -9.34 -16.23 45.58
N LYS A 72 -8.92 -17.30 46.26
CA LYS A 72 -9.15 -18.68 45.79
C LYS A 72 -10.63 -19.02 45.72
N ASN A 73 -11.43 -18.56 46.69
CA ASN A 73 -12.86 -18.81 46.72
C ASN A 73 -13.59 -18.04 45.60
N THR A 74 -13.24 -16.78 45.35
CA THR A 74 -13.84 -16.00 44.26
C THR A 74 -13.46 -16.53 42.88
N LEU A 75 -12.21 -16.99 42.70
CA LEU A 75 -11.78 -17.66 41.46
C LEU A 75 -12.49 -18.99 41.21
N LYS A 76 -12.77 -19.77 42.26
CA LYS A 76 -13.55 -21.03 42.16
C LYS A 76 -15.03 -20.81 41.86
N GLN A 77 -15.60 -19.69 42.34
CA GLN A 77 -17.00 -19.34 42.10
C GLN A 77 -17.24 -18.77 40.69
N ASN A 78 -16.19 -18.44 39.93
CA ASN A 78 -16.34 -17.84 38.62
C ASN A 78 -16.75 -18.89 37.57
N LYS A 79 -17.95 -18.75 37.01
CA LYS A 79 -18.52 -19.65 35.99
C LYS A 79 -17.68 -19.76 34.71
N TYR A 80 -16.90 -18.73 34.38
CA TYR A 80 -16.17 -18.63 33.09
C TYR A 80 -14.72 -19.09 33.19
N LEU A 81 -14.20 -19.32 34.39
CA LEU A 81 -12.82 -19.74 34.61
C LEU A 81 -12.77 -21.17 35.12
N ASN A 82 -12.21 -22.06 34.30
CA ASN A 82 -12.00 -23.43 34.73
C ASN A 82 -10.74 -23.51 35.62
N THR A 83 -10.92 -23.33 36.92
CA THR A 83 -9.85 -23.33 37.92
C THR A 83 -9.67 -24.68 38.62
N THR A 84 -10.54 -25.66 38.32
CA THR A 84 -10.58 -26.96 39.01
C THR A 84 -10.05 -28.10 38.14
N SER A 85 -10.12 -27.99 36.80
CA SER A 85 -9.56 -29.01 35.91
C SER A 85 -8.04 -28.99 35.88
N GLN A 86 -7.43 -30.12 35.51
CA GLN A 86 -5.99 -30.19 35.25
C GLN A 86 -5.59 -29.19 34.15
N PRO A 87 -4.46 -28.48 34.30
CA PRO A 87 -4.01 -27.50 33.31
C PRO A 87 -3.69 -28.22 32.00
N ILE A 88 -4.45 -27.91 30.95
CA ILE A 88 -4.16 -28.41 29.60
C ILE A 88 -3.22 -27.40 28.94
N ALA A 89 -2.03 -27.86 28.56
CA ALA A 89 -1.11 -27.08 27.75
C ALA A 89 -1.72 -26.88 26.36
N MET A 90 -2.42 -25.77 26.16
CA MET A 90 -2.81 -25.34 24.81
C MET A 90 -1.57 -24.81 24.13
N VAL A 91 -1.15 -25.45 23.04
CA VAL A 91 -0.14 -24.89 22.14
C VAL A 91 -0.77 -23.69 21.46
N SER A 92 -0.60 -22.50 22.05
CA SER A 92 -0.99 -21.27 21.39
C SER A 92 -0.06 -21.07 20.21
N GLN A 93 -0.57 -21.32 19.01
CA GLN A 93 0.13 -20.90 17.80
C GLN A 93 0.11 -19.37 17.80
N VAL A 94 1.26 -18.75 18.01
CA VAL A 94 1.39 -17.30 17.81
C VAL A 94 1.01 -17.03 16.35
N LYS A 95 -0.02 -16.19 16.14
CA LYS A 95 -0.45 -15.77 14.80
C LYS A 95 0.78 -15.21 14.07
N LYS A 96 1.29 -15.96 13.08
CA LYS A 96 2.29 -15.44 12.17
C LYS A 96 1.61 -14.34 11.36
N TRP A 97 2.08 -13.11 11.54
CA TRP A 97 1.70 -12.00 10.69
C TRP A 97 2.37 -12.24 9.34
N GLU A 98 1.71 -12.96 8.44
CA GLU A 98 2.11 -12.93 7.05
C GLU A 98 1.84 -11.50 6.54
N THR A 99 2.89 -10.84 6.10
CA THR A 99 2.85 -9.51 5.46
C THR A 99 2.24 -9.65 4.07
N VAL A 100 0.96 -10.00 3.99
CA VAL A 100 0.21 -10.13 2.73
C VAL A 100 -0.21 -8.77 2.16
N ASP A 101 0.42 -7.69 2.62
CA ASP A 101 0.00 -6.32 2.29
C ASP A 101 0.53 -5.83 0.93
N ASP A 102 1.57 -6.47 0.38
CA ASP A 102 2.23 -6.00 -0.85
C ASP A 102 1.27 -5.95 -2.06
N LEU A 103 0.45 -6.99 -2.23
CA LEU A 103 -0.51 -7.07 -3.34
C LEU A 103 -1.59 -6.00 -3.19
N PHE A 104 -2.08 -5.80 -1.96
CA PHE A 104 -3.05 -4.77 -1.64
C PHE A 104 -2.51 -3.37 -1.96
N TYR A 105 -1.28 -3.06 -1.55
CA TYR A 105 -0.67 -1.76 -1.84
C TYR A 105 -0.45 -1.53 -3.34
N ILE A 106 -0.02 -2.55 -4.10
CA ILE A 106 0.13 -2.43 -5.56
C ILE A 106 -1.23 -2.18 -6.22
N LEU A 107 -2.26 -2.92 -5.83
CA LEU A 107 -3.61 -2.76 -6.34
C LEU A 107 -4.13 -1.35 -6.04
N LEU A 108 -3.95 -0.88 -4.80
CA LEU A 108 -4.34 0.45 -4.37
C LEU A 108 -3.66 1.53 -5.22
N ILE A 109 -2.35 1.38 -5.50
CA ILE A 109 -1.61 2.30 -6.38
C ILE A 109 -2.19 2.31 -7.79
N ILE A 110 -2.48 1.15 -8.39
CA ILE A 110 -3.02 1.06 -9.75
C ILE A 110 -4.42 1.72 -9.82
N VAL A 111 -5.29 1.44 -8.85
CA VAL A 111 -6.62 2.04 -8.77
C VAL A 111 -6.52 3.55 -8.52
N ALA A 112 -5.61 4.01 -7.66
CA ALA A 112 -5.37 5.43 -7.42
C ALA A 112 -4.88 6.15 -8.69
N ILE A 113 -3.94 5.56 -9.43
CA ILE A 113 -3.47 6.09 -10.72
C ILE A 113 -4.61 6.14 -11.74
N LEU A 114 -5.46 5.10 -11.81
CA LEU A 114 -6.63 5.12 -12.68
C LEU A 114 -7.61 6.23 -12.29
N ALA A 115 -7.92 6.39 -11.00
CA ALA A 115 -8.81 7.44 -10.51
C ALA A 115 -8.25 8.83 -10.83
N PHE A 116 -6.95 9.03 -10.63
CA PHE A 116 -6.23 10.25 -11.00
C PHE A 116 -6.32 10.53 -12.50
N LEU A 117 -6.03 9.55 -13.35
CA LEU A 117 -6.12 9.70 -14.81
C LEU A 117 -7.55 9.95 -15.29
N ARG A 118 -8.54 9.31 -14.66
CA ARG A 118 -9.96 9.58 -14.92
C ARG A 118 -10.33 11.01 -14.55
N PHE A 119 -9.82 11.54 -13.44
CA PHE A 119 -10.08 12.91 -13.00
C PHE A 119 -9.51 13.94 -13.99
N PHE A 120 -8.22 13.83 -14.34
CA PHE A 120 -7.57 14.76 -15.28
C PHE A 120 -8.08 14.64 -16.72
N TYR A 121 -8.38 13.41 -17.19
CA TYR A 121 -8.78 13.13 -18.57
C TYR A 121 -10.22 12.64 -18.68
N ILE A 122 -11.14 13.22 -17.91
CA ILE A 122 -12.55 12.78 -17.83
C ILE A 122 -13.25 12.72 -19.20
N ARG A 123 -12.98 13.69 -20.08
CA ARG A 123 -13.53 13.72 -21.44
C ARG A 123 -13.02 12.53 -22.28
N TYR A 124 -11.72 12.23 -22.20
CA TYR A 124 -11.14 11.08 -22.89
C TYR A 124 -11.74 9.77 -22.37
N PHE A 125 -11.81 9.62 -21.03
CA PHE A 125 -12.39 8.44 -20.38
C PHE A 125 -13.84 8.22 -20.83
N ASN A 126 -14.69 9.24 -20.76
CA ASN A 126 -16.09 9.14 -21.18
C ASN A 126 -16.24 8.83 -22.68
N ASN A 127 -15.38 9.41 -23.52
CA ASN A 127 -15.37 9.14 -24.96
C ASN A 127 -14.95 7.68 -25.26
N LEU A 128 -13.96 7.16 -24.54
CA LEU A 128 -13.48 5.78 -24.66
C LEU A 128 -14.62 4.78 -24.39
N PHE A 129 -15.33 4.95 -23.27
CA PHE A 129 -16.51 4.12 -22.96
C PHE A 129 -17.63 4.32 -23.98
N ARG A 130 -17.91 5.56 -24.41
CA ARG A 130 -18.98 5.83 -25.38
C ARG A 130 -18.73 5.17 -26.73
N VAL A 131 -17.49 5.19 -27.22
CA VAL A 131 -17.11 4.59 -28.51
C VAL A 131 -17.12 3.06 -28.44
N PHE A 132 -16.82 2.47 -27.29
CA PHE A 132 -16.92 1.02 -27.09
C PHE A 132 -18.38 0.54 -27.06
N PHE A 133 -19.28 1.28 -26.39
CA PHE A 133 -20.65 0.82 -26.15
C PHE A 133 -21.70 1.30 -27.17
N ASN A 134 -21.42 2.25 -28.08
CA ASN A 134 -22.43 2.80 -29.01
C ASN A 134 -21.94 2.88 -30.47
N THR A 135 -22.84 2.63 -31.44
CA THR A 135 -22.51 2.39 -32.88
C THR A 135 -22.81 3.55 -33.87
N SER A 136 -23.17 4.75 -33.42
CA SER A 136 -23.79 5.80 -34.29
C SER A 136 -22.80 6.70 -35.04
N LEU A 137 -23.25 7.53 -36.01
CA LEU A 137 -22.39 8.49 -36.76
C LEU A 137 -21.55 9.44 -35.86
N ARG A 138 -22.06 9.79 -34.67
CA ARG A 138 -21.30 10.57 -33.66
C ARG A 138 -20.05 9.82 -33.17
N GLN A 139 -20.01 8.49 -33.33
CA GLN A 139 -18.87 7.64 -33.01
C GLN A 139 -17.65 7.98 -33.87
N SER A 140 -17.81 8.31 -35.17
CA SER A 140 -16.68 8.65 -36.04
C SER A 140 -15.94 9.90 -35.53
N GLN A 141 -16.68 10.94 -35.12
CA GLN A 141 -16.07 12.15 -34.56
C GLN A 141 -15.36 11.87 -33.23
N LEU A 142 -15.91 10.96 -32.42
CA LEU A 142 -15.32 10.58 -31.14
C LEU A 142 -14.10 9.68 -31.33
N THR A 143 -14.09 8.79 -32.33
CA THR A 143 -12.91 8.00 -32.70
C THR A 143 -11.81 8.92 -33.19
N ASP A 144 -12.12 9.94 -33.99
CA ASP A 144 -11.14 10.91 -34.45
C ASP A 144 -10.55 11.73 -33.30
N GLN A 145 -11.39 12.15 -32.33
CA GLN A 145 -10.91 12.79 -31.10
C GLN A 145 -10.00 11.87 -30.28
N LEU A 146 -10.35 10.58 -30.17
CA LEU A 146 -9.54 9.59 -29.45
C LEU A 146 -8.21 9.29 -30.16
N LEU A 147 -8.20 9.32 -31.50
CA LEU A 147 -7.00 9.15 -32.33
C LEU A 147 -6.04 10.34 -32.20
N GLN A 148 -6.57 11.57 -32.10
CA GLN A 148 -5.77 12.78 -31.88
C GLN A 148 -5.18 12.85 -30.46
N ALA A 149 -5.88 12.30 -29.46
CA ALA A 149 -5.47 12.30 -28.05
C ALA A 149 -4.38 11.26 -27.73
N LYS A 150 -3.17 11.46 -28.29
CA LYS A 150 -2.02 10.54 -28.16
C LYS A 150 -1.50 10.39 -26.72
N LEU A 151 -1.41 11.48 -25.96
CA LEU A 151 -0.88 11.45 -24.60
C LEU A 151 -1.81 10.71 -23.61
N PRO A 152 -3.12 11.04 -23.50
CA PRO A 152 -4.04 10.25 -22.68
C PRO A 152 -4.06 8.77 -23.10
N SER A 153 -4.04 8.51 -24.41
CA SER A 153 -3.98 7.15 -24.96
C SER A 153 -2.80 6.35 -24.41
N LEU A 154 -1.62 6.96 -24.27
CA LEU A 154 -0.43 6.33 -23.70
C LEU A 154 -0.65 5.95 -22.23
N PHE A 155 -1.15 6.88 -21.41
CA PHE A 155 -1.40 6.61 -19.98
C PHE A 155 -2.40 5.48 -19.75
N PHE A 156 -3.48 5.44 -20.52
CA PHE A 156 -4.45 4.34 -20.43
C PHE A 156 -3.89 3.00 -20.94
N ASN A 157 -2.95 3.00 -21.89
CA ASN A 157 -2.22 1.78 -22.26
C ASN A 157 -1.35 1.28 -21.10
N VAL A 158 -0.70 2.18 -20.36
CA VAL A 158 0.08 1.80 -19.16
C VAL A 158 -0.82 1.17 -18.10
N ILE A 159 -2.02 1.72 -17.85
CA ILE A 159 -3.00 1.10 -16.94
C ILE A 159 -3.38 -0.31 -17.42
N TRP A 160 -3.61 -0.49 -18.72
CA TRP A 160 -3.94 -1.81 -19.28
C TRP A 160 -2.80 -2.82 -19.07
N VAL A 161 -1.56 -2.42 -19.32
CA VAL A 161 -0.38 -3.28 -19.07
C VAL A 161 -0.26 -3.62 -17.59
N ALA A 162 -0.44 -2.64 -16.69
CA ALA A 162 -0.35 -2.86 -15.25
C ALA A 162 -1.45 -3.81 -14.73
N SER A 163 -2.71 -3.55 -15.11
CA SER A 163 -3.86 -4.39 -14.72
C SER A 163 -3.77 -5.80 -15.29
N SER A 164 -3.44 -5.96 -16.57
CA SER A 164 -3.28 -7.27 -17.20
C SER A 164 -2.06 -8.04 -16.66
N GLY A 165 -0.93 -7.37 -16.40
CA GLY A 165 0.24 -7.99 -15.79
C GLY A 165 -0.03 -8.48 -14.37
N LEU A 166 -0.77 -7.70 -13.57
CA LEU A 166 -1.21 -8.12 -12.24
C LEU A 166 -2.17 -9.32 -12.31
N PHE A 167 -3.12 -9.31 -13.26
CA PHE A 167 -4.00 -10.45 -13.49
C PHE A 167 -3.24 -11.71 -13.90
N VAL A 168 -2.25 -11.60 -14.79
CA VAL A 168 -1.41 -12.74 -15.18
C VAL A 168 -0.66 -13.31 -13.97
N TYR A 169 -0.14 -12.45 -13.08
CA TYR A 169 0.46 -12.90 -11.83
C TYR A 169 -0.53 -13.68 -10.95
N LEU A 170 -1.75 -13.15 -10.75
CA LEU A 170 -2.79 -13.84 -9.98
C LEU A 170 -3.19 -15.17 -10.62
N PHE A 171 -3.30 -15.21 -11.95
CA PHE A 171 -3.59 -16.42 -12.69
C PHE A 171 -2.48 -17.48 -12.53
N LEU A 172 -1.21 -17.07 -12.60
CA LEU A 172 -0.08 -17.98 -12.36
C LEU A 172 0.00 -18.46 -10.90
N LYS A 173 -0.37 -17.60 -9.95
CA LYS A 173 -0.49 -17.96 -8.53
C LYS A 173 -1.60 -18.98 -8.32
N PHE A 174 -2.76 -18.79 -8.97
CA PHE A 174 -3.88 -19.73 -8.93
C PHE A 174 -3.49 -21.11 -9.49
N LEU A 175 -2.66 -21.17 -10.52
CA LEU A 175 -2.14 -22.43 -11.08
C LEU A 175 -1.07 -23.12 -10.21
N GLY A 176 -0.69 -22.55 -9.06
CA GLY A 176 0.35 -23.10 -8.19
C GLY A 176 1.76 -23.07 -8.77
N LYS A 177 1.99 -22.33 -9.87
CA LYS A 177 3.30 -22.24 -10.54
C LYS A 177 4.26 -21.25 -9.88
N ILE A 178 3.82 -20.53 -8.85
CA ILE A 178 4.61 -19.50 -8.17
C ILE A 178 4.80 -19.88 -6.70
N THR A 179 6.01 -20.31 -6.35
CA THR A 179 6.46 -20.65 -4.98
C THR A 179 7.55 -19.70 -4.45
N LEU A 180 7.90 -18.67 -5.23
CA LEU A 180 8.98 -17.74 -4.91
C LEU A 180 8.60 -16.78 -3.77
N TYR A 181 9.56 -16.53 -2.87
CA TYR A 181 9.40 -15.73 -1.65
C TYR A 181 9.21 -14.21 -1.89
N LEU A 182 9.50 -13.69 -3.09
CA LEU A 182 9.38 -12.25 -3.41
C LEU A 182 8.20 -11.96 -4.37
N PRO A 183 6.98 -11.69 -3.87
CA PRO A 183 5.80 -11.50 -4.72
C PRO A 183 5.89 -10.26 -5.61
N VAL A 184 6.45 -9.14 -5.11
CA VAL A 184 6.53 -7.86 -5.84
C VAL A 184 7.38 -7.96 -7.11
N SER A 185 8.54 -8.61 -7.03
CA SER A 185 9.45 -8.74 -8.18
C SER A 185 8.80 -9.51 -9.33
N ILE A 186 8.03 -10.56 -9.02
CA ILE A 186 7.34 -11.37 -10.02
C ILE A 186 6.21 -10.59 -10.67
N ILE A 187 5.43 -9.83 -9.90
CA ILE A 187 4.39 -8.93 -10.44
C ILE A 187 5.00 -7.94 -11.43
N VAL A 188 6.14 -7.32 -11.09
CA VAL A 188 6.86 -6.40 -11.99
C VAL A 188 7.33 -7.10 -13.26
N ILE A 189 7.89 -8.31 -13.15
CA ILE A 189 8.29 -9.10 -14.32
C ILE A 189 7.09 -9.42 -15.21
N CYS A 190 5.95 -9.83 -14.64
CA CYS A 190 4.72 -10.07 -15.39
C CYS A 190 4.23 -8.81 -16.14
N MET A 191 4.27 -7.64 -15.49
CA MET A 191 3.93 -6.36 -16.13
C MET A 191 4.89 -6.02 -17.28
N ILE A 192 6.19 -6.21 -17.09
CA ILE A 192 7.19 -5.96 -18.14
C ILE A 192 7.01 -6.94 -19.31
N CYS A 193 6.80 -8.23 -19.04
CA CYS A 193 6.52 -9.22 -20.08
C CYS A 193 5.28 -8.83 -20.89
N MET A 194 4.20 -8.42 -20.23
CA MET A 194 3.00 -7.92 -20.92
C MET A 194 3.28 -6.69 -21.78
N ALA A 195 4.09 -5.75 -21.29
CA ALA A 195 4.51 -4.57 -22.04
C ALA A 195 5.28 -4.95 -23.31
N VAL A 196 6.24 -5.87 -23.21
CA VAL A 196 7.09 -6.32 -24.32
C VAL A 196 6.27 -7.05 -25.37
N ILE A 197 5.41 -8.00 -24.96
CA ILE A 197 4.54 -8.74 -25.88
C ILE A 197 3.66 -7.77 -26.68
N TYR A 198 3.08 -6.78 -26.00
CA TYR A 198 2.22 -5.80 -26.64
C TYR A 198 2.98 -4.83 -27.55
N PHE A 199 4.17 -4.39 -27.12
CA PHE A 199 5.03 -3.53 -27.91
C PHE A 199 5.45 -4.22 -29.21
N PHE A 200 5.87 -5.49 -29.12
CA PHE A 200 6.22 -6.28 -30.29
C PHE A 200 5.01 -6.45 -31.22
N LYS A 201 3.84 -6.81 -30.68
CA LYS A 201 2.59 -6.90 -31.46
C LYS A 201 2.32 -5.59 -32.20
N PHE A 202 2.38 -4.45 -31.52
CA PHE A 202 2.19 -3.14 -32.14
C PHE A 202 3.19 -2.88 -33.28
N LEU A 203 4.46 -3.22 -33.07
CA LEU A 203 5.51 -3.02 -34.05
C LEU A 203 5.28 -3.89 -35.30
N SER A 204 4.90 -5.16 -35.11
CA SER A 204 4.54 -6.07 -36.22
C SER A 204 3.38 -5.53 -37.05
N LEU A 205 2.29 -5.09 -36.40
CA LEU A 205 1.15 -4.51 -37.14
C LEU A 205 1.55 -3.24 -37.90
N LYS A 206 2.33 -2.36 -37.27
CA LYS A 206 2.79 -1.13 -37.92
C LYS A 206 3.71 -1.42 -39.10
N PHE A 207 4.56 -2.44 -38.99
CA PHE A 207 5.42 -2.90 -40.07
C PHE A 207 4.59 -3.43 -41.25
N ILE A 208 3.59 -4.27 -40.99
CA ILE A 208 2.69 -4.81 -42.03
C ILE A 208 1.95 -3.68 -42.77
N GLY A 209 1.43 -2.70 -42.04
CA GLY A 209 0.76 -1.54 -42.65
C GLY A 209 1.69 -0.68 -43.50
N TRP A 210 2.96 -0.60 -43.13
CA TRP A 210 3.99 0.09 -43.93
C TRP A 210 4.34 -0.70 -45.19
N VAL A 211 4.57 -2.01 -45.08
CA VAL A 211 4.93 -2.90 -46.22
C VAL A 211 3.82 -2.98 -47.25
N THR A 212 2.56 -3.07 -46.81
CA THR A 212 1.41 -3.25 -47.70
C THR A 212 0.89 -1.95 -48.32
N GLY A 213 1.34 -0.78 -47.84
CA GLY A 213 0.85 0.53 -48.28
C GLY A 213 -0.52 0.92 -47.71
N TYR A 214 -1.27 0.01 -47.08
CA TYR A 214 -2.58 0.28 -46.46
C TYR A 214 -2.47 0.82 -45.02
N GLN A 215 -1.69 1.90 -44.84
CA GLN A 215 -1.41 2.47 -43.52
C GLN A 215 -2.68 2.97 -42.81
N GLN A 216 -3.61 3.62 -43.54
CA GLN A 216 -4.83 4.17 -42.95
C GLN A 216 -5.71 3.07 -42.35
N VAL A 217 -5.94 1.99 -43.10
CA VAL A 217 -6.73 0.84 -42.63
C VAL A 217 -6.07 0.16 -41.44
N THR A 218 -4.75 -0.06 -41.53
CA THR A 218 -3.98 -0.70 -40.46
C THR A 218 -3.97 0.14 -39.18
N ASN A 219 -3.86 1.46 -39.28
CA ASN A 219 -3.90 2.37 -38.13
C ASN A 219 -5.27 2.34 -37.43
N THR A 220 -6.37 2.30 -38.20
CA THR A 220 -7.71 2.13 -37.63
C THR A 220 -7.84 0.80 -36.90
N TYR A 221 -7.31 -0.29 -37.46
CA TYR A 221 -7.31 -1.59 -36.81
C TYR A 221 -6.49 -1.61 -35.51
N ILE A 222 -5.27 -1.05 -35.52
CA ILE A 222 -4.43 -0.88 -34.32
C ILE A 222 -5.18 -0.08 -33.25
N PHE A 223 -5.86 0.99 -33.65
CA PHE A 223 -6.65 1.81 -32.73
C PHE A 223 -7.78 1.02 -32.07
N ILE A 224 -8.52 0.21 -32.84
CA ILE A 224 -9.59 -0.64 -32.31
C ILE A 224 -9.04 -1.62 -31.28
N ILE A 225 -7.93 -2.32 -31.59
CA ILE A 225 -7.29 -3.24 -30.64
C ILE A 225 -6.88 -2.50 -29.36
N PHE A 226 -6.26 -1.32 -29.50
CA PHE A 226 -5.81 -0.53 -28.37
C PHE A 226 -6.99 -0.03 -27.52
N LEU A 227 -8.12 0.31 -28.15
CA LEU A 227 -9.33 0.72 -27.46
C LEU A 227 -9.92 -0.44 -26.65
N ILE A 228 -10.09 -1.61 -27.28
CA ILE A 228 -10.61 -2.81 -26.61
C ILE A 228 -9.72 -3.18 -25.42
N ASN A 229 -8.40 -3.18 -25.62
CA ASN A 229 -7.45 -3.48 -24.55
C ASN A 229 -7.62 -2.51 -23.37
N LYS A 230 -7.63 -1.19 -23.60
CA LYS A 230 -7.83 -0.22 -22.52
C LYS A 230 -9.12 -0.45 -21.74
N ILE A 231 -10.23 -0.74 -22.42
CA ILE A 231 -11.51 -1.07 -21.78
C ILE A 231 -11.38 -2.34 -20.94
N LEU A 232 -10.78 -3.40 -21.50
CA LEU A 232 -10.55 -4.65 -20.78
C LEU A 232 -9.70 -4.43 -19.52
N GLY A 233 -8.66 -3.59 -19.58
CA GLY A 233 -7.80 -3.30 -18.43
C GLY A 233 -8.56 -2.61 -17.29
N ILE A 234 -9.45 -1.67 -17.64
CA ILE A 234 -10.30 -0.98 -16.66
C ILE A 234 -11.32 -1.95 -16.05
N LEU A 235 -11.89 -2.84 -16.87
CA LEU A 235 -12.89 -3.83 -16.43
C LEU A 235 -12.26 -4.99 -15.64
N LEU A 236 -10.96 -5.27 -15.85
CA LEU A 236 -10.23 -6.30 -15.11
C LEU A 236 -10.06 -5.93 -13.63
N LEU A 237 -9.94 -4.65 -13.31
CA LEU A 237 -9.67 -4.19 -11.94
C LEU A 237 -10.73 -4.62 -10.91
N PRO A 238 -12.05 -4.44 -11.13
CA PRO A 238 -13.05 -4.97 -10.20
C PRO A 238 -13.00 -6.50 -10.09
N PHE A 239 -12.64 -7.21 -11.17
CA PHE A 239 -12.48 -8.67 -11.12
C PHE A 239 -11.27 -9.11 -10.28
N ILE A 240 -10.17 -8.37 -10.33
CA ILE A 240 -8.95 -8.62 -9.54
C ILE A 240 -9.19 -8.41 -8.03
N ILE A 241 -10.11 -7.52 -7.67
CA ILE A 241 -10.42 -7.19 -6.27
C ILE A 241 -11.22 -8.29 -5.57
N ILE A 242 -11.99 -9.07 -6.34
CA ILE A 242 -12.86 -10.16 -5.86
C ILE A 242 -12.06 -11.44 -5.76
#